data_AF-A0A354DIF9-F1
#
_entry.id   AF-A0A354DIF9-F1
#
_cell.length_a   1.000
_cell.length_b   1.000
_cell.length_c   1.000
_cell.angle_alpha   90.00
_cell.angle_beta   90.00
_cell.angle_gamma   90.00
#
_symmetry.space_group_name_H-M   'P 1'
#
loop_
_entity.id
_entity.type
_entity.pdbx_description
1 polymer ?
#
loop_
_entity_poly.entity_id
_entity_poly.type
_entity_poly.pdbx_seq_one_letter_code
_entity_poly.pdbx_strand_id
1 'polypeptide(L)' 'EVMVRQMLRKVRIIDNGETDLLPGSYVEIHEFEAANQKALWEGKQPAVARPVLLGITKASLETDSFLSAASFQETTRV' A
#
# COMPACT_ATOMS: atom_id res chain seq x y z
N GLU A 1 4.39 3.20 20.00
CA GLU A 1 5.12 2.82 18.76
C GLU A 1 4.33 1.88 17.82
N VAL A 2 3.05 1.55 18.06
CA VAL A 2 2.29 0.63 17.19
C VAL A 2 1.63 1.35 16.00
N MET A 3 1.21 2.60 16.15
CA MET A 3 0.50 3.36 15.12
C MET A 3 1.39 3.72 13.91
N VAL A 4 2.63 4.14 14.13
CA VAL A 4 3.57 4.48 13.03
C VAL A 4 3.83 3.26 12.14
N ARG A 5 3.86 2.06 12.73
CA ARG A 5 4.06 0.80 11.99
C ARG A 5 2.86 0.42 11.13
N GLN A 6 1.64 0.81 11.51
CA GLN A 6 0.45 0.61 10.66
C GLN A 6 0.36 1.63 9.52
N MET A 7 0.92 2.83 9.69
CA MET A 7 0.91 3.88 8.66
C MET A 7 1.93 3.65 7.53
N LEU A 8 2.88 2.73 7.70
CA LEU A 8 3.99 2.46 6.78
C LEU A 8 3.81 1.21 5.90
N ARG A 9 2.59 0.66 5.79
CA ARG A 9 2.38 -0.64 5.12
C ARG A 9 2.42 -0.59 3.61
N LYS A 10 2.14 0.57 3.00
CA LYS A 10 2.07 0.71 1.55
C LYS A 10 3.31 1.38 0.96
N VAL A 11 3.73 0.87 -0.19
CA VAL A 11 4.78 1.45 -1.04
C VAL A 11 4.16 1.85 -2.38
N ARG A 12 4.64 2.97 -2.94
CA ARG A 12 4.28 3.39 -4.29
C ARG A 12 5.32 2.87 -5.26
N ILE A 13 4.88 2.14 -6.26
CA ILE A 13 5.76 1.65 -7.33
C ILE A 13 6.21 2.85 -8.18
N ILE A 14 7.51 3.01 -8.35
CA ILE A 14 8.11 4.01 -9.23
C ILE A 14 8.34 3.40 -10.61
N ASP A 15 8.91 2.21 -10.59
CA ASP A 15 9.28 1.48 -11.79
C ASP A 15 8.92 0.00 -11.58
N ASN A 16 8.27 -0.60 -12.56
CA ASN A 16 7.85 -1.99 -12.45
C ASN A 16 8.91 -2.99 -12.91
N GLY A 17 10.02 -2.54 -13.51
CA GLY A 17 10.99 -3.44 -14.14
C GLY A 17 10.30 -4.45 -15.05
N GLU A 18 10.48 -5.72 -14.75
CA GLU A 18 9.82 -6.86 -15.41
C GLU A 18 8.89 -7.64 -14.46
N THR A 19 8.43 -6.99 -13.38
CA THR A 19 7.41 -7.54 -12.49
C THR A 19 6.00 -7.25 -13.01
N ASP A 20 5.01 -7.96 -12.44
CA ASP A 20 3.58 -7.78 -12.71
C ASP A 20 2.99 -6.51 -12.05
N LEU A 21 3.82 -5.70 -11.38
CA LEU A 21 3.40 -4.52 -10.65
C LEU A 21 3.16 -3.35 -11.61
N LEU A 22 2.21 -2.47 -11.29
CA LEU A 22 1.92 -1.29 -12.10
C LEU A 22 2.64 -0.06 -11.55
N PRO A 23 3.39 0.69 -12.37
CA PRO A 23 4.03 1.93 -11.94
C PRO A 23 2.96 2.97 -11.54
N GLY A 24 3.19 3.66 -10.42
CA GLY A 24 2.25 4.61 -9.85
C GLY A 24 1.22 4.01 -8.89
N SER A 25 1.05 2.69 -8.87
CA SER A 25 0.15 2.00 -7.95
C SER A 25 0.71 1.93 -6.53
N TYR A 26 -0.20 1.79 -5.56
CA TYR A 26 0.11 1.60 -4.15
C TYR A 26 -0.12 0.13 -3.80
N VAL A 27 0.93 -0.56 -3.38
CA VAL A 27 0.87 -1.98 -2.98
C VAL A 27 1.41 -2.15 -1.56
N GLU A 28 1.00 -3.21 -0.88
CA GLU A 28 1.58 -3.55 0.43
C GLU A 28 3.05 -3.96 0.27
N ILE A 29 3.87 -3.67 1.28
CA ILE A 29 5.29 -4.06 1.31
C ILE A 29 5.47 -5.55 1.05
N HIS A 30 4.61 -6.40 1.63
CA HIS A 30 4.72 -7.85 1.48
C HIS A 30 4.44 -8.33 0.05
N GLU A 31 3.52 -7.68 -0.67
CA GLU A 31 3.22 -8.02 -2.08
C GLU A 31 4.38 -7.60 -2.97
N PHE A 32 4.94 -6.42 -2.73
CA PHE A 32 6.12 -5.93 -3.42
C PHE A 32 7.31 -6.88 -3.22
N GLU A 33 7.58 -7.31 -1.98
CA GLU A 33 8.65 -8.26 -1.68
C GLU A 33 8.44 -9.62 -2.33
N ALA A 34 7.20 -10.13 -2.37
CA ALA A 34 6.88 -11.40 -3.02
C ALA A 34 7.06 -11.33 -4.54
N ALA A 35 6.59 -10.26 -5.17
CA ALA A 35 6.74 -10.02 -6.61
C ALA A 35 8.22 -9.88 -7.01
N ASN A 36 9.00 -9.14 -6.22
CA ASN A 36 10.43 -8.97 -6.46
C ASN A 36 11.22 -10.25 -6.24
N GLN A 37 10.90 -11.04 -5.22
CA GLN A 37 11.50 -12.36 -5.05
C GLN A 37 11.22 -13.21 -6.27
N LYS A 38 9.97 -13.30 -6.72
CA LYS A 38 9.62 -14.09 -7.91
C LYS A 38 10.42 -13.64 -9.15
N ALA A 39 10.50 -12.33 -9.41
CA ALA A 39 11.28 -11.79 -10.52
C ALA A 39 12.78 -12.12 -10.41
N LEU A 40 13.36 -12.04 -9.21
CA LEU A 40 14.76 -12.39 -8.99
C LEU A 40 15.05 -13.87 -9.27
N TRP A 41 14.12 -14.75 -8.90
CA TRP A 41 14.24 -16.19 -9.16
C TRP A 41 14.10 -16.53 -10.65
N GLU A 42 13.31 -15.75 -11.38
CA GLU A 42 13.18 -15.85 -12.84
C GLU A 42 14.35 -15.15 -13.59
N GLY A 43 15.27 -14.49 -12.88
CA GLY A 43 16.38 -13.73 -13.48
C GLY A 43 15.96 -12.42 -14.14
N LYS A 44 14.76 -11.93 -13.83
CA LYS A 44 14.17 -10.69 -14.34
C LYS A 44 14.54 -9.48 -13.49
N GLN A 45 14.34 -8.29 -14.05
CA GLN A 45 14.56 -7.04 -13.30
C GLN A 45 13.47 -6.81 -12.23
N PRO A 46 13.84 -6.64 -10.95
CA PRO A 46 12.87 -6.37 -9.87
C PRO A 46 12.30 -4.95 -9.98
N ALA A 47 11.12 -4.74 -9.42
CA ALA A 47 10.49 -3.42 -9.34
C ALA A 47 11.15 -2.54 -8.29
N VAL A 48 11.09 -1.23 -8.53
CA VAL A 48 11.52 -0.18 -7.61
C VAL A 48 10.32 0.54 -7.05
N ALA A 49 10.25 0.62 -5.72
CA ALA A 49 9.18 1.32 -5.01
C ALA A 49 9.73 2.31 -3.98
N ARG A 50 8.92 3.29 -3.60
CA ARG A 50 9.20 4.17 -2.46
C ARG A 50 8.15 4.01 -1.37
N PRO A 51 8.56 3.92 -0.09
CA PRO A 51 7.63 3.96 1.03
C PRO A 51 6.89 5.29 1.01
N VAL A 52 5.58 5.21 1.16
CA VAL A 52 4.70 6.37 1.18
C VAL A 52 4.01 6.39 2.53
N LEU A 53 4.27 7.45 3.28
CA LEU A 53 3.58 7.73 4.53
C LEU A 53 2.16 8.18 4.17
N LEU A 54 1.22 7.24 4.18
CA LEU A 54 -0.19 7.57 4.08
C LEU A 54 -0.58 8.26 5.38
N GLY A 55 -0.95 9.54 5.30
CA GLY A 55 -1.43 10.28 6.47
C GLY A 55 -2.59 9.55 7.15
N ILE A 56 -2.68 9.70 8.48
CA ILE A 56 -3.64 8.99 9.35
C ILE A 56 -5.07 8.97 8.77
N THR A 57 -5.49 10.08 8.15
CA THR A 57 -6.83 10.24 7.59
C THR A 57 -7.11 9.29 6.43
N LYS A 58 -6.12 8.98 5.59
CA LYS A 58 -6.29 8.08 4.43
C LYS A 58 -6.08 6.61 4.81
N ALA A 59 -5.19 6.34 5.77
CA ALA A 59 -4.98 5.00 6.32
C ALA A 59 -6.19 4.48 7.13
N SER A 60 -6.92 5.37 7.80
CA SER A 60 -8.15 5.00 8.53
C SER A 60 -9.35 4.73 7.61
N LEU A 61 -9.44 5.41 6.46
CA LEU A 61 -10.54 5.22 5.49
C LEU A 61 -10.37 3.96 4.62
N GLU A 62 -9.14 3.49 4.42
CA GLU A 62 -8.82 2.27 3.64
C GLU A 62 -8.64 1.01 4.51
N THR A 63 -8.86 1.10 5.83
CA THR A 63 -8.87 -0.11 6.66
C THR A 63 -10.18 -0.86 6.42
N ASP A 64 -10.04 -2.08 5.89
CA ASP A 64 -11.09 -3.06 5.65
C ASP A 64 -11.73 -3.50 6.98
N SER A 65 -12.57 -2.63 7.53
CA SER A 65 -13.44 -2.94 8.65
C SER A 65 -14.71 -2.12 8.51
N PHE A 66 -15.73 -2.76 7.93
CA PHE A 66 -17.09 -2.24 7.78
C PHE A 66 -17.70 -1.74 9.10
N LEU A 67 -17.14 -2.12 10.26
CA LEU A 67 -17.57 -1.70 11.59
C LEU A 67 -16.98 -0.36 12.07
N SER A 68 -15.87 0.12 11.51
CA SER A 68 -15.26 1.41 11.93
C SER A 68 -15.74 2.62 11.12
N ALA A 69 -16.19 2.42 9.88
CA ALA A 69 -16.66 3.50 9.00
C ALA A 69 -18.05 4.04 9.40
N ALA A 70 -18.85 3.26 10.13
CA ALA A 70 -20.20 3.65 10.53
C ALA A 70 -20.26 4.69 11.67
N SER A 71 -19.17 4.94 12.38
CA SER A 71 -19.19 5.81 13.57
C SER A 71 -18.76 7.25 13.30
N PHE A 72 -18.30 7.58 12.08
CA PHE A 72 -17.67 8.88 11.78
C PHE A 72 -18.32 9.69 10.66
N GLN A 73 -19.58 9.41 10.34
CA GLN A 73 -20.43 10.36 9.61
C GLN A 73 -21.61 10.78 10.47
N GLU A 74 -21.31 11.66 11.42
CA GLU A 74 -22.18 12.78 11.72
C GLU A 74 -22.54 13.47 10.39
N THR A 75 -23.82 13.38 10.04
CA THR A 75 -24.63 14.43 9.42
C THR A 75 -23.84 15.61 8.82
N THR A 76 -23.71 15.64 7.49
CA THR A 76 -24.01 16.79 6.62
C THR A 76 -23.57 16.46 5.19
N ARG A 77 -24.48 16.00 4.33
CA ARG A 77 -25.15 16.82 3.31
C ARG A 77 -25.92 15.87 2.37
N VAL A 78 -27.10 16.34 1.99
CA VAL A 78 -28.11 15.74 1.09
C VAL A 78 -27.51 15.18 -0.20
#